data_AF-A0AA87CQX9-F1
#
_entry.id   AF-A0AA87CQX9-F1
#
_cell.length_a   1.000
_cell.length_b   1.000
_cell.length_c   1.000
_cell.angle_alpha   90.00
_cell.angle_beta   90.00
_cell.angle_gamma   90.00
#
_symmetry.space_group_name_H-M   'P 1'
#
loop_
_entity.id
_entity.type
_entity.pdbx_description
1 polymer ?
#
loop_
_entity_poly.entity_id
_entity_poly.type
_entity_poly.pdbx_seq_one_letter_code
_entity_poly.pdbx_strand_id
1 'polypeptide(L)'
;MNIAQNALSVIQNSFIGTNRLRLENAFIGMRPMPQDEMPIIGKVADFSGLYIISMHAAITLAPLICHLAQDEIIHGIEQTALSPYRLTRFASGN
;
A
#
# COMPACT_ATOMS: atom_id res chain seq x y z
N MET A 1 10.97 -20.43 -3.78
CA MET A 1 10.14 -21.66 -3.95
C MET A 1 9.69 -22.29 -2.63
N ASN A 2 10.39 -22.09 -1.50
CA ASN A 2 9.99 -22.64 -0.18
C ASN A 2 8.72 -21.97 0.42
N ILE A 3 8.55 -20.65 0.28
CA ILE A 3 7.41 -19.91 0.86
C ILE A 3 6.05 -20.43 0.36
N ALA A 4 5.91 -20.74 -0.93
CA ALA A 4 4.64 -21.22 -1.49
C ALA A 4 4.27 -22.61 -0.96
N GLN A 5 5.25 -23.49 -0.78
CA GLN A 5 5.03 -24.81 -0.18
C GLN A 5 4.68 -24.71 1.31
N ASN A 6 5.33 -23.80 2.03
CA ASN A 6 4.98 -23.53 3.43
C ASN A 6 3.55 -22.97 3.55
N ALA A 7 3.15 -22.05 2.67
CA ALA A 7 1.78 -21.54 2.63
C ALA A 7 0.76 -22.66 2.36
N LEU A 8 1.03 -23.55 1.40
CA LEU A 8 0.18 -24.71 1.15
C LEU A 8 0.06 -25.60 2.39
N SER A 9 1.19 -25.90 3.06
CA SER A 9 1.18 -26.72 4.28
C SER A 9 0.38 -26.06 5.40
N VAL A 10 0.50 -24.75 5.59
CA VAL A 10 -0.28 -24.02 6.59
C VAL A 10 -1.78 -24.12 6.27
N ILE A 11 -2.18 -23.85 5.01
CA ILE A 11 -3.57 -23.97 4.57
C ILE A 11 -4.12 -25.38 4.80
N GLN A 12 -3.34 -26.41 4.47
CA GLN A 12 -3.75 -27.81 4.65
C GLN A 12 -3.99 -28.18 6.12
N ASN A 13 -3.23 -27.57 7.03
CA ASN A 13 -3.36 -27.79 8.46
C ASN A 13 -4.43 -26.90 9.12
N SER A 14 -4.80 -25.77 8.51
CA SER A 14 -5.77 -24.82 9.07
C SER A 14 -7.22 -25.08 8.68
N PHE A 15 -7.48 -25.78 7.56
CA PHE A 15 -8.83 -25.96 7.02
C PHE A 15 -9.15 -27.42 6.74
N ILE A 16 -10.40 -27.82 6.99
CA ILE A 16 -10.90 -29.17 6.65
C ILE A 16 -11.08 -29.33 5.13
N GLY A 17 -10.91 -30.55 4.62
CA GLY A 17 -11.16 -30.88 3.20
C GLY A 17 -10.07 -30.41 2.22
N THR A 18 -8.92 -29.96 2.71
CA THR A 18 -7.82 -29.38 1.91
C THR A 18 -6.70 -30.37 1.58
N ASN A 19 -6.79 -31.60 2.06
CA ASN A 19 -5.82 -32.69 1.91
C ASN A 19 -5.56 -33.11 0.45
N ARG A 20 -6.35 -32.63 -0.52
CA ARG A 20 -6.12 -32.83 -1.96
C ARG A 20 -5.68 -31.57 -2.71
N LEU A 21 -5.54 -30.43 -2.02
CA LEU A 21 -5.04 -29.20 -2.63
C LEU A 21 -3.63 -29.42 -3.14
N ARG A 22 -3.34 -28.83 -4.31
CA ARG A 22 -2.01 -28.80 -4.91
C ARG A 22 -1.70 -27.36 -5.25
N LEU A 23 -0.45 -26.97 -5.05
CA LEU A 23 0.04 -25.69 -5.52
C LEU A 23 0.06 -25.70 -7.06
N GLU A 24 -0.78 -24.89 -7.68
CA GLU A 24 -0.79 -24.76 -9.14
C GLU A 24 0.30 -23.80 -9.61
N ASN A 25 0.30 -22.57 -9.09
CA ASN A 25 1.26 -21.53 -9.43
C ASN A 25 1.55 -20.64 -8.21
N ALA A 26 2.70 -19.97 -8.24
CA ALA A 26 3.05 -18.93 -7.27
C ALA A 26 3.82 -17.80 -7.95
N PHE A 27 3.51 -16.57 -7.58
CA PHE A 27 4.14 -15.36 -8.09
C PHE A 27 4.68 -14.52 -6.95
N ILE A 28 5.73 -13.77 -7.22
CA ILE A 28 6.27 -12.77 -6.30
C ILE A 28 5.77 -11.41 -6.76
N GLY A 29 5.01 -10.74 -5.90
CA GLY A 29 4.62 -9.35 -6.12
C GLY A 29 5.54 -8.41 -5.35
N MET A 30 5.99 -7.33 -6.00
CA MET A 30 6.61 -6.22 -5.29
C MET A 30 5.52 -5.44 -4.56
N ARG A 31 5.79 -5.06 -3.31
CA ARG A 31 4.90 -4.21 -2.53
C ARG A 31 5.56 -2.84 -2.35
N PRO A 32 4.87 -1.73 -2.65
CA PRO A 32 5.35 -0.41 -2.28
C PRO A 32 5.27 -0.27 -0.75
N MET A 33 6.40 -0.50 -0.09
CA MET A 33 6.54 -0.34 1.35
C MET A 33 7.55 0.77 1.63
N PRO A 34 7.09 1.97 2.00
CA PRO A 34 7.96 3.04 2.48
C PRO A 34 8.79 2.59 3.70
N GLN A 35 9.89 3.30 3.97
CA GLN A 35 10.83 2.93 5.04
C GLN A 35 10.17 2.87 6.43
N ASP A 36 9.15 3.69 6.66
CA ASP A 36 8.39 3.73 7.90
C ASP A 36 7.11 2.88 7.86
N GLU A 37 6.92 2.10 6.79
CA GLU A 37 5.75 1.25 6.54
C GLU A 37 4.40 2.00 6.40
N MET A 38 4.42 3.35 6.41
CA MET A 38 3.23 4.18 6.32
C MET A 38 3.01 4.71 4.89
N PRO A 39 1.77 4.98 4.45
CA PRO A 39 1.49 5.59 3.16
C PRO A 39 2.24 6.89 2.89
N ILE A 40 2.56 7.17 1.62
CA ILE A 40 3.02 8.47 1.14
C ILE A 40 1.92 9.06 0.27
N ILE A 41 1.32 10.16 0.71
CA ILE A 41 0.16 10.78 0.08
C ILE A 41 0.31 12.30 0.10
N GLY A 42 0.22 12.94 -1.06
CA GLY A 42 0.14 14.39 -1.15
C GLY A 42 0.94 15.00 -2.30
N LYS A 43 0.94 16.33 -2.32
CA LYS A 43 1.71 17.16 -3.26
C LYS A 43 3.21 17.05 -2.98
N VAL A 44 4.02 17.14 -4.03
CA VAL A 44 5.48 17.20 -3.92
C VAL A 44 5.91 18.66 -4.06
N ALA A 45 6.45 19.24 -2.98
CA ALA A 45 6.73 20.68 -2.89
C ALA A 45 7.64 21.19 -4.02
N ASP A 46 8.63 20.40 -4.42
CA ASP A 46 9.62 20.76 -5.44
C ASP A 46 9.07 20.69 -6.88
N PHE A 47 7.89 20.07 -7.07
CA PHE A 47 7.34 19.80 -8.40
C PHE A 47 5.86 20.21 -8.48
N SER A 48 5.62 21.39 -9.07
CA SER A 48 4.25 21.88 -9.31
C SER A 48 3.44 20.88 -10.14
N GLY A 49 2.24 20.55 -9.66
CA GLY A 49 1.33 19.60 -10.31
C GLY A 49 1.59 18.12 -10.03
N LEU A 50 2.68 17.76 -9.33
CA LEU A 50 2.93 16.37 -8.94
C LEU A 50 2.21 16.01 -7.64
N TYR A 51 1.38 14.96 -7.69
CA TYR A 51 0.73 14.35 -6.54
C TYR A 51 1.09 12.87 -6.48
N ILE A 52 1.52 12.38 -5.31
CA ILE A 52 1.94 10.99 -5.13
C ILE A 52 0.96 10.27 -4.20
N ILE A 53 0.66 9.02 -4.54
CA ILE A 53 0.02 8.04 -3.66
C ILE A 53 0.86 6.75 -3.74
N SER A 54 1.51 6.36 -2.66
CA SER A 54 2.28 5.12 -2.55
C SER A 54 1.98 4.43 -1.22
N MET A 55 1.39 3.24 -1.26
CA MET A 55 0.92 2.57 -0.05
C MET A 55 0.74 1.06 -0.24
N HIS A 56 1.03 0.28 0.81
CA HIS A 56 0.81 -1.17 0.81
C HIS A 56 -0.67 -1.55 0.75
N ALA A 57 -1.53 -0.84 1.50
CA ALA A 57 -2.96 -1.11 1.59
C ALA A 57 -3.79 -0.42 0.48
N ALA A 58 -3.19 -0.15 -0.68
CA ALA A 58 -3.80 0.69 -1.73
C ALA A 58 -5.14 0.16 -2.20
N ILE A 59 -5.24 -1.15 -2.46
CA ILE A 59 -6.48 -1.76 -2.95
C ILE A 59 -7.62 -1.61 -1.94
N THR A 60 -7.35 -1.91 -0.67
CA THR A 60 -8.36 -1.85 0.40
C THR A 60 -8.83 -0.42 0.66
N LEU A 61 -7.91 0.55 0.65
CA LEU A 61 -8.18 1.94 1.03
C LEU A 61 -8.41 2.87 -0.15
N ALA A 62 -8.32 2.39 -1.39
CA ALA A 62 -8.45 3.21 -2.60
C ALA A 62 -9.69 4.12 -2.59
N PRO A 63 -10.91 3.66 -2.24
CA PRO A 63 -12.09 4.54 -2.24
C PRO A 63 -11.93 5.75 -1.31
N LEU A 64 -11.39 5.53 -0.10
CA LEU A 64 -11.16 6.60 0.87
C LEU A 64 -10.06 7.55 0.40
N ILE A 65 -8.91 7.00 -0.02
CA ILE A 65 -7.75 7.81 -0.40
C ILE A 65 -8.04 8.62 -1.66
N CYS A 66 -8.73 8.05 -2.66
CA CYS A 66 -9.11 8.78 -3.86
C CYS A 66 -10.08 9.93 -3.54
N HIS A 67 -11.03 9.73 -2.62
CA HIS A 67 -11.93 10.80 -2.20
C HIS A 67 -11.18 11.96 -1.53
N LEU A 68 -10.26 11.66 -0.61
CA LEU A 68 -9.44 12.68 0.05
C LEU A 68 -8.49 13.38 -0.94
N ALA A 69 -7.85 12.61 -1.83
CA ALA A 69 -6.94 13.16 -2.84
C ALA A 69 -7.68 14.05 -3.86
N GLN A 70 -8.92 13.70 -4.23
CA GLN A 70 -9.75 14.53 -5.10
C GLN A 70 -9.91 15.95 -4.55
N ASP A 71 -10.18 16.09 -3.25
CA ASP A 71 -10.34 17.41 -2.64
C ASP A 71 -9.03 18.23 -2.67
N GLU A 72 -7.88 17.59 -2.48
CA GLU A 72 -6.59 18.26 -2.54
C GLU A 72 -6.20 18.69 -3.96
N ILE A 73 -6.57 17.87 -4.95
CA ILE A 73 -6.20 18.04 -6.37
C ILE A 73 -7.16 19.00 -7.07
N ILE A 74 -8.47 18.80 -6.94
CA ILE A 74 -9.50 19.56 -7.68
C ILE A 74 -9.86 20.84 -6.93
N HIS A 75 -10.09 20.74 -5.62
CA HIS A 75 -10.62 21.85 -4.82
C HIS A 75 -9.50 22.62 -4.09
N GLY A 76 -8.28 22.09 -4.08
CA GLY A 76 -7.17 22.69 -3.33
C GLY A 76 -7.34 22.63 -1.81
N ILE A 77 -8.27 21.82 -1.32
CA ILE A 77 -8.59 21.71 0.11
C ILE A 77 -7.67 20.67 0.73
N GLU A 78 -6.78 21.11 1.61
CA GLU A 78 -5.86 20.21 2.30
C GLU A 78 -6.59 19.31 3.31
N GLN A 79 -6.33 18.00 3.24
CA GLN A 79 -6.98 17.02 4.09
C GLN A 79 -6.16 16.72 5.35
N THR A 80 -6.64 17.13 6.52
CA THR A 80 -5.99 16.87 7.81
C THR A 80 -5.79 15.38 8.10
N ALA A 81 -6.67 14.52 7.57
CA ALA A 81 -6.54 13.07 7.69
C ALA A 81 -5.27 12.52 7.01
N LEU A 82 -4.71 13.26 6.04
CA LEU A 82 -3.50 12.89 5.31
C LEU A 82 -2.21 13.49 5.90
N SER A 83 -2.31 14.34 6.93
CA SER A 83 -1.15 15.00 7.55
C SER A 83 -0.04 14.04 8.02
N PRO A 84 -0.33 12.86 8.62
CA PRO A 84 0.72 11.90 8.99
C PRO A 84 1.41 11.24 7.79
N TYR A 85 0.81 11.32 6.60
CA TYR A 85 1.24 10.59 5.39
C TYR A 85 1.92 11.49 4.36
N ARG A 86 2.21 12.75 4.71
CA ARG A 86 2.93 13.66 3.82
C ARG A 86 4.35 13.18 3.55
N LEU A 87 4.86 13.49 2.36
CA LEU A 87 6.24 13.20 1.98
C LEU A 87 7.25 13.93 2.88
N THR A 88 6.90 15.12 3.38
CA THR A 88 7.73 15.95 4.25
C THR A 88 8.16 15.27 5.55
N ARG A 89 7.49 14.20 5.97
CA ARG A 89 7.91 13.43 7.15
C ARG A 89 9.26 12.71 6.96
N PHE A 90 9.71 12.54 5.72
CA PHE A 90 11.03 12.00 5.39
C PHE A 90 12.08 13.09 5.15
N ALA A 91 11.76 14.38 5.33
CA ALA A 91 12.67 15.50 5.04
C ALA A 91 13.81 15.69 6.06
N SER A 92 14.26 14.61 6.71
CA SER A 92 15.39 14.61 7.64
C SER A 92 16.54 13.79 7.03
N GLY A 93 17.43 14.46 6.30
CA GLY A 93 18.63 13.85 5.73
C GLY A 93 19.38 14.76 4.77
N ASN A 94 19.83 15.93 5.24
CA ASN A 94 21.05 16.57 4.71
C ASN A 94 22.26 15.98 5.46
#